data_AF-A0AB33FA39-F1
#
_entry.id   AF-A0AB33FA39-F1
#
_cell.length_a   1.000
_cell.length_b   1.000
_cell.length_c   1.000
_cell.angle_alpha   90.00
_cell.angle_beta   90.00
_cell.angle_gamma   90.00
#
_symmetry.space_group_name_H-M   'P 1'
#
loop_
_entity.id
_entity.type
_entity.pdbx_description
1 polymer ?
#
loop_
_entity_poly.entity_id
_entity_poly.type
_entity_poly.pdbx_seq_one_letter_code
_entity_poly.pdbx_strand_id
1 'polypeptide(L)'
;MRADRSRRLAALEARPAPPQPSAADLAFLAYLDEAVETYASQVSPTLQEALAHPGSTQAAAVAICDFWEAVEKIAPEVAEQLNRLLYAEQPTP
;
A
#
# COMPACT_ATOMS: atom_id res chain seq x y z
N MET A 1 -3.55 -39.28 4.28
CA MET A 1 -2.96 -38.03 4.79
C MET A 1 -1.66 -37.60 4.09
N ARG A 2 -0.66 -38.47 3.85
CA ARG A 2 0.61 -38.07 3.18
C ARG A 2 0.43 -37.51 1.76
N ALA A 3 -0.38 -38.16 0.91
CA ALA A 3 -0.57 -37.74 -0.49
C ALA A 3 -1.24 -36.35 -0.65
N ASP A 4 -2.12 -35.97 0.29
CA ASP A 4 -2.79 -34.67 0.28
C ASP A 4 -1.81 -33.53 0.63
N ARG A 5 -0.91 -33.80 1.58
CA ARG A 5 0.19 -32.89 1.95
C ARG A 5 1.18 -32.70 0.81
N SER A 6 1.51 -33.77 0.08
CA SER A 6 2.41 -33.71 -1.08
C SER A 6 1.82 -32.90 -2.23
N ARG A 7 0.53 -33.03 -2.53
CA ARG A 7 -0.14 -32.21 -3.56
C ARG A 7 -0.22 -30.74 -3.17
N ARG A 8 -0.50 -30.44 -1.89
CA ARG A 8 -0.52 -29.06 -1.37
C ARG A 8 0.85 -28.39 -1.45
N LEU A 9 1.93 -29.11 -1.15
CA LEU A 9 3.29 -28.60 -1.30
C LEU A 9 3.64 -28.33 -2.77
N ALA A 10 3.36 -29.27 -3.66
CA ALA A 10 3.59 -29.08 -5.10
C ALA A 10 2.79 -27.89 -5.67
N ALA A 11 1.55 -27.67 -5.19
CA ALA A 11 0.73 -26.53 -5.61
C ALA A 11 1.26 -25.18 -5.08
N LEU A 12 1.92 -25.16 -3.92
CA LEU A 12 2.57 -23.98 -3.38
C LEU A 12 3.89 -23.68 -4.11
N GLU A 13 4.67 -24.70 -4.44
CA GLU A 13 5.93 -24.59 -5.20
C GLU A 13 5.69 -24.19 -6.66
N ALA A 14 4.59 -24.66 -7.26
CA ALA A 14 4.19 -24.27 -8.62
C ALA A 14 3.54 -22.88 -8.68
N ARG A 15 3.31 -22.23 -7.54
CA ARG A 15 2.69 -20.91 -7.50
C ARG A 15 3.72 -19.89 -8.00
N PRO A 16 3.41 -19.10 -9.04
CA PRO A 16 4.32 -18.07 -9.49
C PRO A 16 4.62 -17.14 -8.31
N ALA A 17 5.91 -16.88 -8.08
CA ALA A 17 6.32 -15.90 -7.10
C ALA A 17 5.62 -14.58 -7.42
N PRO A 18 5.15 -13.84 -6.41
CA PRO A 18 4.67 -12.49 -6.65
C PRO A 18 5.78 -11.70 -7.35
N PRO A 19 5.44 -10.81 -8.29
CA PRO A 19 6.43 -9.95 -8.92
C PRO A 19 7.19 -9.20 -7.82
N GLN A 20 8.51 -9.11 -7.98
CA GLN A 20 9.30 -8.28 -7.08
C GLN A 20 8.91 -6.81 -7.31
N PRO A 21 8.76 -6.02 -6.25
CA PRO A 21 8.45 -4.60 -6.38
C PRO A 21 9.53 -3.88 -7.18
N SER A 22 9.13 -2.97 -8.07
CA SER A 22 10.06 -2.13 -8.83
C SER A 22 10.73 -1.09 -7.90
N ALA A 23 11.75 -0.40 -8.41
CA ALA A 23 12.34 0.72 -7.67
C ALA A 23 11.32 1.84 -7.41
N ALA A 24 10.36 2.04 -8.32
CA ALA A 24 9.28 3.00 -8.16
C ALA A 24 8.29 2.54 -7.06
N ASP A 25 7.93 1.25 -7.03
CA ASP A 25 7.09 0.69 -5.96
C ASP A 25 7.72 0.92 -4.58
N LEU A 26 9.02 0.64 -4.45
CA LEU A 26 9.75 0.84 -3.20
C LEU A 26 9.82 2.32 -2.79
N ALA A 27 10.03 3.22 -3.76
CA ALA A 27 10.06 4.66 -3.50
C ALA A 27 8.68 5.19 -3.07
N PHE A 28 7.61 4.72 -3.72
CA PHE A 28 6.24 5.04 -3.33
C PHE A 28 5.94 4.57 -1.91
N LEU A 29 6.24 3.31 -1.58
CA LEU A 29 5.99 2.76 -0.25
C LEU A 29 6.77 3.48 0.84
N ALA A 30 8.04 3.80 0.61
CA ALA A 30 8.85 4.53 1.58
C ALA A 30 8.30 5.95 1.84
N TYR A 31 7.88 6.65 0.79
CA TYR A 31 7.32 7.99 0.92
C TYR A 31 5.93 7.98 1.58
N LEU A 32 5.11 6.96 1.28
CA LEU A 32 3.81 6.77 1.94
C LEU A 32 3.98 6.53 3.44
N ASP A 33 4.95 5.71 3.84
CA ASP A 33 5.23 5.40 5.25
C ASP A 33 5.63 6.68 6.01
N GLU A 34 6.55 7.47 5.45
CA GLU A 34 6.95 8.77 6.01
C GLU A 34 5.78 9.75 6.11
N ALA A 35 4.90 9.79 5.11
CA ALA A 35 3.70 10.61 5.13
C ALA A 35 2.74 10.17 6.24
N VAL A 36 2.50 8.86 6.40
CA VAL A 36 1.66 8.32 7.47
C VAL A 36 2.24 8.69 8.83
N GLU A 37 3.53 8.49 9.07
CA GLU A 37 4.16 8.86 10.34
C GLU A 37 4.01 10.36 10.67
N THR A 38 4.14 11.21 9.64
CA THR A 38 4.12 12.67 9.81
C THR A 38 2.70 13.21 10.00
N TYR A 39 1.74 12.71 9.22
CA TYR A 39 0.40 13.31 9.11
C TYR A 39 -0.72 12.49 9.73
N ALA A 40 -0.50 11.23 10.15
CA ALA A 40 -1.57 10.42 10.74
C ALA A 40 -2.23 11.10 11.95
N SER A 41 -1.45 11.76 12.81
CA SER A 41 -1.99 12.47 13.98
C SER A 41 -2.96 13.62 13.63
N GLN A 42 -2.90 14.11 12.38
CA GLN A 42 -3.72 15.22 11.88
C GLN A 42 -4.99 14.74 11.17
N VAL A 43 -5.11 13.44 10.88
CA VAL A 43 -6.33 12.86 10.31
C VAL A 43 -7.28 12.35 11.39
N SER A 44 -8.51 12.00 11.01
CA SER A 44 -9.52 11.55 11.98
C SER A 44 -9.06 10.29 12.77
N PRO A 45 -9.44 10.15 14.05
CA PRO A 45 -9.06 8.99 14.86
C PRO A 45 -9.49 7.64 14.26
N THR A 46 -10.65 7.59 13.61
CA THR A 46 -11.14 6.38 12.91
C THR A 46 -10.21 5.98 11.78
N LEU A 47 -9.67 6.96 11.04
CA LEU A 47 -8.73 6.71 9.96
C LEU A 47 -7.35 6.30 10.47
N GLN A 48 -6.89 6.88 11.59
CA GLN A 48 -5.67 6.45 12.27
C GLN A 48 -5.75 4.97 12.68
N GLU A 49 -6.87 4.56 13.27
CA GLU A 49 -7.10 3.17 13.65
C GLU A 49 -7.14 2.24 12.43
N ALA A 50 -7.77 2.68 11.33
CA ALA A 50 -7.82 1.91 10.08
C ALA A 50 -6.45 1.73 9.42
N LEU A 51 -5.56 2.73 9.52
CA LEU A 51 -4.18 2.66 9.03
C LEU A 51 -3.32 1.73 9.91
N ALA A 52 -3.49 1.76 11.24
CA ALA A 52 -2.71 0.95 12.17
C ALA A 52 -3.14 -0.52 12.17
N HIS A 53 -4.44 -0.78 12.03
CA HIS A 53 -5.04 -2.11 12.16
C HIS A 53 -6.01 -2.42 11.01
N PRO A 54 -5.52 -2.48 9.76
CA PRO A 54 -6.38 -2.84 8.65
C PRO A 54 -6.78 -4.32 8.78
N GLY A 55 -8.07 -4.57 9.05
CA GLY A 55 -8.60 -5.93 9.21
C GLY A 55 -8.51 -6.81 7.96
N SER A 56 -8.17 -6.24 6.79
CA SER A 56 -7.90 -6.95 5.54
C SER A 56 -7.06 -6.08 4.60
N THR A 57 -6.49 -6.69 3.55
CA THR A 57 -5.79 -5.95 2.48
C THR A 57 -6.69 -4.92 1.78
N GLN A 58 -7.97 -5.24 1.59
CA GLN A 58 -8.93 -4.31 1.01
C GLN A 58 -9.18 -3.12 1.95
N ALA A 59 -9.31 -3.37 3.26
CA ALA A 59 -9.46 -2.30 4.24
C ALA A 59 -8.22 -1.41 4.32
N ALA A 60 -7.01 -1.99 4.20
CA ALA A 60 -5.76 -1.22 4.13
C ALA A 60 -5.76 -0.28 2.91
N ALA A 61 -6.15 -0.78 1.74
CA ALA A 61 -6.20 0.03 0.52
C ALA A 61 -7.18 1.20 0.65
N VAL A 62 -8.37 0.96 1.20
CA VAL A 62 -9.36 2.03 1.46
C VAL A 62 -8.81 3.06 2.44
N ALA A 63 -8.22 2.63 3.55
CA ALA A 63 -7.64 3.52 4.54
C ALA A 63 -6.51 4.39 3.95
N ILE A 64 -5.67 3.82 3.07
CA ILE A 64 -4.62 4.57 2.38
C ILE A 64 -5.22 5.61 1.43
N CYS A 65 -6.28 5.28 0.67
CA CYS A 65 -6.97 6.25 -0.19
C CYS A 65 -7.58 7.40 0.63
N ASP A 66 -8.32 7.08 1.70
CA ASP A 66 -8.94 8.08 2.57
C ASP A 66 -7.87 8.97 3.24
N PHE A 67 -6.74 8.39 3.63
CA PHE A 67 -5.59 9.12 4.15
C PHE A 67 -5.01 10.08 3.11
N TRP A 68 -4.86 9.62 1.87
CA TRP A 68 -4.37 10.45 0.79
C TRP A 68 -5.28 11.66 0.54
N GLU A 69 -6.60 11.46 0.47
CA GLU A 69 -7.56 12.57 0.34
C GLU A 69 -7.51 13.55 1.52
N ALA A 70 -7.23 13.06 2.73
CA ALA A 70 -7.03 13.90 3.90
C ALA A 70 -5.73 14.69 3.81
N VAL A 71 -4.63 14.05 3.41
CA VAL A 71 -3.32 14.69 3.20
C VAL A 71 -3.39 15.74 2.11
N GLU A 72 -4.13 15.53 1.03
CA GLU A 72 -4.30 16.54 -0.03
C GLU A 72 -4.85 17.88 0.51
N LYS A 73 -5.69 17.83 1.54
CA LYS A 73 -6.25 19.02 2.19
C LYS A 73 -5.29 19.70 3.17
N ILE A 74 -4.32 18.95 3.71
CA ILE A 74 -3.39 19.40 4.76
C ILE A 74 -2.05 19.85 4.15
N ALA A 75 -1.52 19.04 3.23
CA ALA A 75 -0.23 19.15 2.58
C ALA A 75 -0.36 18.71 1.10
N PRO A 76 -0.92 19.55 0.23
CA PRO A 76 -1.17 19.21 -1.17
C PRO A 76 0.09 18.79 -1.93
N GLU A 77 1.26 19.33 -1.58
CA GLU A 77 2.55 18.97 -2.15
C GLU A 77 2.95 17.51 -1.88
N VAL A 78 2.56 16.96 -0.71
CA VAL A 78 2.81 15.56 -0.35
C VAL A 78 1.89 14.65 -1.17
N ALA A 79 0.62 15.02 -1.30
CA ALA A 79 -0.33 14.30 -2.13
C ALA A 79 0.07 14.31 -3.62
N GLU A 80 0.61 15.42 -4.11
CA GLU A 80 1.14 15.53 -5.46
C GLU A 80 2.37 14.63 -5.66
N GLN A 81 3.30 14.61 -4.69
CA GLN A 81 4.48 13.77 -4.75
C GLN A 81 4.13 12.27 -4.72
N LEU A 82 3.17 11.85 -3.89
CA LEU A 82 2.63 10.49 -3.90
C LEU A 82 2.05 10.13 -5.27
N ASN A 83 1.34 11.06 -5.92
CA ASN A 83 0.75 10.85 -7.24
C ASN A 83 1.84 10.68 -8.29
N ARG A 84 2.86 11.54 -8.27
CA ARG A 84 4.00 11.42 -9.18
C ARG A 84 4.69 10.07 -9.03
N LEU A 85 4.90 9.59 -7.79
CA LEU A 85 5.53 8.29 -7.56
C LEU A 85 4.66 7.12 -8.02
N LEU A 86 3.34 7.19 -7.82
CA LEU A 86 2.40 6.16 -8.27
C LEU A 86 2.32 6.07 -9.80
N TYR A 87 2.37 7.21 -10.49
CA TYR A 87 2.27 7.29 -11.96
C TYR A 87 3.63 7.41 -12.67
N ALA A 88 4.76 7.35 -11.94
CA ALA A 88 6.11 7.54 -12.51
C ALA A 88 6.46 6.53 -13.61
N GLU A 89 5.87 5.34 -13.60
CA GLU A 89 6.09 4.29 -14.61
C GLU A 89 4.99 4.20 -15.67
N GLN A 90 3.98 5.08 -15.61
CA GLN A 90 2.90 5.09 -16.60
C GLN A 90 3.33 5.93 -17.80
N PRO A 91 3.45 5.35 -19.02
CA PRO A 91 3.74 6.15 -20.20
C PRO A 91 2.61 7.16 -20.37
N THR A 92 2.95 8.45 -20.36
CA THR A 92 2.05 9.52 -20.78
C THR A 92 1.47 9.17 -22.16
N PRO A 93 0.13 9.22 -22.34
CA PRO A 93 -0.51 8.94 -23.63
C PRO A 93 -0.14 9.95 -24.71
#